data_AF-A0A1V5P7Y8-F1
#
_entry.id   AF-A0A1V5P7Y8-F1
#
_cell.length_a   1.000
_cell.length_b   1.000
_cell.length_c   1.000
_cell.angle_alpha   90.00
_cell.angle_beta   90.00
_cell.angle_gamma   90.00
#
_symmetry.space_group_name_H-M   'P 1'
#
loop_
_entity.id
_entity.type
_entity.pdbx_description
1 polymer ?
#
loop_
_entity_poly.entity_id
_entity_poly.type
_entity_poly.pdbx_seq_one_letter_code
_entity_poly.pdbx_strand_id
1 'polypeptide(L)'
;MQVGLPYRYGFALVTALRLAPVFEQEAQTVYQAQLARGIAYDRGGLKRFLTLARQFFLPLLVSALSKVDALAVSMEGRCFGKYPHRTFLHETQLATRDVAALVLLGMLLVILGILKAGWL
;
A
#
# COMPACT_ATOMS: atom_id res chain seq x y z
N MET A 1 12.19 -8.06 8.87
CA MET A 1 11.23 -8.42 9.94
C MET A 1 11.87 -9.36 10.94
N GLN A 2 12.87 -8.88 11.68
CA GLN A 2 13.48 -9.62 12.78
C GLN A 2 13.08 -9.06 14.15
N VAL A 3 12.28 -7.99 14.19
CA VAL A 3 11.78 -7.34 15.40
C VAL A 3 10.35 -7.83 15.65
N GLY A 4 10.19 -9.04 16.22
CA GLY A 4 8.99 -9.52 16.94
C GLY A 4 7.61 -9.53 16.27
N LEU A 5 7.43 -8.87 15.13
CA LEU A 5 6.16 -8.72 14.42
C LEU A 5 5.92 -9.96 13.56
N PRO A 6 4.77 -10.64 13.70
CA PRO A 6 4.41 -11.76 12.85
C PRO A 6 4.53 -11.36 11.38
N TYR A 7 5.30 -12.15 10.61
CA TYR A 7 5.65 -11.81 9.22
C TYR A 7 4.44 -11.54 8.32
N ARG A 8 3.27 -12.07 8.70
CA ARG A 8 1.98 -11.86 8.05
C ARG A 8 1.62 -10.38 7.94
N TYR A 9 1.92 -9.57 8.95
CA TYR A 9 1.52 -8.16 8.98
C TYR A 9 2.23 -7.31 7.95
N GLY A 10 3.56 -7.38 7.85
CA GLY A 10 4.22 -6.61 6.80
C GLY A 10 4.17 -7.28 5.43
N PHE A 11 3.88 -8.59 5.33
CA PHE A 11 3.45 -9.15 4.04
C PHE A 11 2.13 -8.51 3.60
N ALA A 12 1.16 -8.35 4.50
CA ALA A 12 -0.08 -7.65 4.21
C ALA A 12 0.18 -6.19 3.82
N LEU A 13 1.08 -5.48 4.52
CA LEU A 13 1.44 -4.10 4.19
C LEU A 13 2.10 -3.98 2.81
N VAL A 14 3.11 -4.81 2.51
CA VAL A 14 3.77 -4.82 1.20
C VAL A 14 2.79 -5.17 0.08
N THR A 15 1.90 -6.14 0.34
CA THR A 15 0.85 -6.52 -0.62
C THR A 15 -0.15 -5.39 -0.84
N ALA A 16 -0.57 -4.69 0.21
CA ALA A 16 -1.44 -3.52 0.10
C ALA A 16 -0.81 -2.41 -0.74
N LEU A 17 0.46 -2.08 -0.49
CA LEU A 17 1.20 -1.09 -1.28
C LEU A 17 1.36 -1.51 -2.75
N ARG A 18 1.58 -2.81 -3.01
CA ARG A 18 1.64 -3.34 -4.38
C ARG A 18 0.30 -3.31 -5.09
N LEU A 19 -0.80 -3.58 -4.39
CA LEU A 19 -2.14 -3.62 -4.95
C LEU A 19 -2.75 -2.23 -5.17
N ALA A 20 -2.32 -1.22 -4.41
CA ALA A 20 -2.76 0.16 -4.56
C ALA A 20 -2.71 0.68 -6.02
N PRO A 21 -1.57 0.63 -6.75
CA PRO A 21 -1.52 1.09 -8.14
C PRO A 21 -2.36 0.23 -9.09
N VAL A 22 -2.52 -1.06 -8.79
CA VAL A 22 -3.36 -1.96 -9.61
C VAL A 22 -4.83 -1.59 -9.48
N PHE A 23 -5.30 -1.28 -8.26
CA PHE A 23 -6.67 -0.82 -8.04
C PHE A 23 -6.94 0.56 -8.62
N GLU A 24 -5.95 1.44 -8.65
CA GLU A 24 -6.07 2.73 -9.33
C GLU A 24 -6.33 2.54 -10.83
N GLN A 25 -5.57 1.65 -11.49
CA GLN A 25 -5.78 1.34 -12.91
C GLN A 25 -7.15 0.71 -13.18
N GLU A 26 -7.63 -0.17 -12.31
CA GLU A 26 -8.97 -0.73 -12.43
C GLU A 26 -10.06 0.29 -12.18
N ALA A 27 -9.89 1.16 -11.19
CA ALA A 27 -10.80 2.27 -10.92
C ALA A 27 -10.91 3.17 -12.15
N GLN A 28 -9.80 3.50 -12.80
CA GLN A 28 -9.82 4.24 -14.07
C GLN A 28 -10.55 3.49 -15.17
N THR A 29 -10.31 2.19 -15.31
CA THR A 29 -10.99 1.36 -16.32
C THR A 29 -12.50 1.33 -16.10
N VAL A 30 -12.93 1.13 -14.85
CA VAL A 30 -14.36 1.17 -14.48
C VAL A 30 -14.93 2.56 -14.73
N TYR A 31 -14.19 3.62 -14.42
CA TYR A 31 -14.63 5.00 -14.63
C TYR A 31 -14.88 5.27 -16.12
N GLN A 32 -13.93 4.92 -17.00
CA GLN A 32 -14.10 5.06 -18.45
C GLN A 32 -15.25 4.19 -18.99
N ALA A 33 -15.43 2.98 -18.46
CA ALA A 33 -16.55 2.11 -18.84
C ALA A 33 -17.92 2.70 -18.45
N GLN A 34 -18.03 3.35 -17.29
CA GLN A 34 -19.26 4.04 -16.89
C GLN A 34 -19.51 5.30 -17.74
N LEU A 35 -18.45 6.06 -18.08
CA LEU A 35 -18.56 7.18 -19.03
C LEU A 35 -19.07 6.71 -20.40
N ALA A 36 -18.54 5.61 -20.92
CA ALA A 36 -18.99 5.00 -22.19
C ALA A 36 -20.46 4.54 -22.15
N ARG A 37 -20.97 4.15 -20.97
CA ARG A 37 -22.38 3.83 -20.73
C ARG A 37 -23.28 5.08 -20.63
N GLY A 38 -22.72 6.27 -20.83
CA GLY A 38 -23.46 7.55 -20.78
C GLY A 38 -23.71 8.07 -19.37
N ILE A 39 -22.97 7.56 -18.37
CA ILE A 39 -23.12 8.01 -16.99
C ILE A 39 -22.44 9.37 -16.84
N ALA A 40 -23.25 10.43 -16.90
CA ALA A 40 -22.78 11.78 -16.60
C ALA A 40 -22.65 11.97 -15.08
N TYR A 41 -21.41 12.15 -14.62
CA TYR A 41 -21.07 12.50 -13.23
C TYR A 41 -21.32 13.99 -12.91
N ASP A 42 -21.67 14.78 -13.92
CA ASP A 42 -21.58 16.24 -13.90
C ASP A 42 -22.83 16.95 -13.34
N ARG A 43 -23.97 16.27 -13.15
CA ARG A 43 -25.21 16.87 -12.59
C ARG A 43 -26.05 15.90 -11.76
N GLY A 44 -26.13 16.13 -10.45
CA GLY A 44 -27.05 15.42 -9.57
C GLY A 44 -26.92 15.78 -8.09
N GLY A 45 -28.04 15.81 -7.36
CA GLY A 45 -28.04 15.93 -5.89
C GLY A 45 -27.49 14.69 -5.19
N LEU A 46 -27.38 14.73 -3.85
CA LEU A 46 -26.79 13.66 -3.02
C LEU A 46 -27.30 12.24 -3.32
N LYS A 47 -28.60 12.08 -3.62
CA LYS A 47 -29.19 10.77 -3.95
C LYS A 47 -28.58 10.16 -5.22
N ARG A 48 -28.34 10.97 -6.25
CA ARG A 48 -27.72 10.49 -7.50
C ARG A 48 -26.25 10.15 -7.27
N PHE A 49 -25.53 10.97 -6.49
CA PHE A 49 -24.15 10.67 -6.10
C PHE A 49 -24.03 9.31 -5.40
N LEU A 50 -24.94 9.00 -4.46
CA LEU A 50 -24.93 7.72 -3.75
C LEU A 50 -25.16 6.51 -4.69
N THR A 51 -26.09 6.66 -5.64
CA THR A 51 -26.36 5.61 -6.65
C THR A 51 -25.17 5.41 -7.58
N LEU A 52 -24.55 6.50 -8.04
CA LEU A 52 -23.35 6.48 -8.88
C LEU A 52 -22.16 5.85 -8.16
N ALA A 53 -21.95 6.22 -6.89
CA ALA A 53 -20.92 5.63 -6.05
C ALA A 53 -21.16 4.12 -5.92
N ARG A 54 -22.37 3.67 -5.60
CA ARG A 54 -22.68 2.23 -5.52
C ARG A 54 -22.39 1.49 -6.82
N GLN A 55 -22.79 2.04 -7.97
CA GLN A 55 -22.59 1.42 -9.28
C GLN A 55 -21.11 1.36 -9.70
N PHE A 56 -20.28 2.26 -9.21
CA PHE A 56 -18.83 2.25 -9.42
C PHE A 56 -18.09 1.34 -8.43
N PHE A 57 -18.46 1.42 -7.14
CA PHE A 57 -17.83 0.66 -6.06
C PHE A 57 -18.08 -0.84 -6.18
N LEU A 58 -19.28 -1.26 -6.58
CA LEU A 58 -19.60 -2.69 -6.68
C LEU A 58 -18.68 -3.44 -7.68
N PRO A 59 -18.50 -3.00 -8.94
CA PRO A 59 -17.54 -3.60 -9.85
C PRO A 59 -16.11 -3.62 -9.31
N LEU A 60 -15.66 -2.51 -8.71
CA LEU A 60 -14.32 -2.41 -8.16
C LEU A 60 -14.11 -3.39 -6.99
N LEU A 61 -15.11 -3.52 -6.12
CA LEU A 61 -15.08 -4.42 -4.97
C LEU A 61 -15.07 -5.89 -5.39
N VAL A 62 -15.89 -6.26 -6.40
CA VAL A 62 -15.89 -7.62 -6.97
C VAL A 62 -14.56 -7.96 -7.63
N SER A 63 -13.98 -6.99 -8.36
CA SER A 63 -12.64 -7.15 -8.94
C SER A 63 -11.57 -7.36 -7.87
N ALA A 64 -11.62 -6.55 -6.81
CA ALA A 64 -10.70 -6.65 -5.69
C ALA A 64 -10.78 -8.00 -4.96
N LEU A 65 -11.98 -8.47 -4.65
CA LEU A 65 -12.18 -9.79 -4.04
C LEU A 65 -11.62 -10.90 -4.92
N SER A 66 -11.93 -10.87 -6.23
CA SER A 66 -11.46 -11.88 -7.18
C SER A 66 -9.93 -11.95 -7.24
N LYS A 67 -9.23 -10.80 -7.17
CA LYS A 67 -7.77 -10.77 -7.11
C LYS A 67 -7.22 -11.30 -5.79
N VAL A 68 -7.87 -10.95 -4.67
CA VAL A 68 -7.46 -11.42 -3.35
C VAL A 68 -7.62 -12.93 -3.25
N ASP A 69 -8.72 -13.49 -3.78
CA ASP A 69 -8.95 -14.93 -3.84
C ASP A 69 -7.90 -15.64 -4.68
N ALA A 70 -7.58 -15.13 -5.88
CA ALA A 70 -6.53 -15.69 -6.72
C ALA A 70 -5.15 -15.64 -6.02
N LEU A 71 -4.87 -14.56 -5.28
CA LEU A 71 -3.65 -14.41 -4.50
C LEU A 71 -3.62 -15.38 -3.32
N ALA A 72 -4.75 -15.58 -2.62
CA ALA A 72 -4.87 -16.53 -1.51
C ALA A 72 -4.62 -17.97 -1.99
N VAL A 73 -5.27 -18.39 -3.08
CA VAL A 73 -5.07 -19.72 -3.69
C VAL A 73 -3.61 -19.92 -4.11
N SER A 74 -2.98 -18.91 -4.71
CA SER A 74 -1.56 -18.97 -5.07
C SER A 74 -0.64 -19.07 -3.85
N MET A 75 -0.97 -18.36 -2.77
CA MET A 75 -0.24 -18.38 -1.51
C MET A 75 -0.36 -19.74 -0.81
N GLU A 76 -1.56 -20.31 -0.77
CA GLU A 76 -1.82 -21.65 -0.23
C GLU A 76 -1.04 -22.72 -1.01
N GLY A 77 -1.05 -22.65 -2.35
CA GLY A 77 -0.26 -23.54 -3.20
C GLY A 77 1.25 -23.45 -2.94
N ARG A 78 1.74 -22.29 -2.49
CA ARG A 78 3.14 -22.07 -2.06
C ARG A 78 3.39 -22.37 -0.58
N CYS A 79 2.46 -23.03 0.11
CA CYS A 79 2.52 -23.34 1.54
C CYS A 79 2.75 -22.10 2.42
N PHE A 80 2.20 -20.95 2.04
CA PHE A 80 2.35 -19.71 2.81
C PHE A 80 1.67 -19.84 4.18
N GLY A 81 2.44 -19.75 5.26
CA GLY A 81 1.93 -19.89 6.63
C GLY A 81 2.00 -21.30 7.20
N LYS A 82 2.54 -22.28 6.45
CA LYS A 82 2.76 -23.65 6.94
C LYS A 82 3.78 -23.73 8.08
N TYR A 83 4.77 -22.83 8.10
CA TYR A 83 5.83 -22.80 9.11
C TYR A 83 5.83 -21.48 9.90
N PRO A 84 6.07 -21.52 11.23
CA PRO A 84 6.12 -20.33 12.07
C PRO A 84 7.37 -19.46 11.81
N HIS A 85 8.46 -20.08 11.38
CA HIS A 85 9.70 -19.39 11.00
C HIS A 85 9.85 -19.38 9.48
N ARG A 86 9.93 -18.18 8.90
CA ARG A 86 10.21 -17.95 7.47
C ARG A 86 11.72 -17.71 7.30
N THR A 87 12.33 -18.39 6.33
CA THR A 87 13.62 -17.97 5.76
C THR A 87 13.38 -16.79 4.82
N PHE A 88 14.12 -15.69 5.04
CA PHE A 88 14.03 -14.49 4.21
C PHE A 88 15.04 -14.59 3.06
N LEU A 89 14.59 -14.43 1.82
CA LEU A 89 15.45 -14.50 0.63
C LEU A 89 16.32 -13.24 0.47
N HIS A 90 15.86 -12.09 0.94
CA HIS A 90 16.62 -10.85 0.97
C HIS A 90 16.72 -10.39 2.42
N GLU A 91 17.90 -10.55 2.98
CA GLU A 91 18.27 -9.91 4.23
C GLU A 91 18.72 -8.50 3.89
N THR A 92 17.99 -7.49 4.39
CA THR A 92 18.41 -6.09 4.31
C THR A 92 19.58 -5.90 5.27
N GLN A 93 20.80 -6.13 4.79
CA GLN A 93 22.01 -5.80 5.53
C GLN A 93 22.19 -4.29 5.53
N LEU A 94 22.44 -3.71 6.70
CA LEU A 94 22.77 -2.30 6.83
C LEU A 94 24.06 -2.03 6.05
N ALA A 95 23.98 -1.20 5.02
CA ALA A 95 25.17 -0.80 4.28
C ALA A 95 25.98 0.19 5.13
N THR A 96 27.30 0.21 4.96
CA THR A 96 28.17 1.23 5.59
C THR A 96 27.75 2.66 5.21
N ARG A 97 27.11 2.82 4.04
CA ARG A 97 26.48 4.06 3.60
C ARG A 97 25.28 4.49 4.45
N ASP A 98 24.48 3.54 4.95
CA ASP A 98 23.33 3.85 5.82
C ASP A 98 23.81 4.37 7.18
N VAL A 99 24.90 3.80 7.70
CA VAL A 99 25.53 4.25 8.95
C VAL A 99 26.11 5.65 8.78
N ALA A 100 26.82 5.90 7.68
CA ALA A 100 27.37 7.23 7.37
C ALA A 100 26.27 8.29 7.24
N ALA A 101 25.15 7.97 6.57
CA ALA A 101 24.01 8.86 6.42
C ALA A 101 23.33 9.17 7.76
N LEU A 102 23.17 8.17 8.64
CA LEU A 102 22.62 8.34 9.99
C LEU A 102 23.49 9.25 10.87
N VAL A 103 24.81 9.10 10.82
CA VAL A 103 25.75 9.94 11.57
C VAL A 103 25.70 11.38 11.07
N LEU A 104 25.68 11.59 9.75
CA LEU A 104 25.57 12.92 9.15
C LEU A 104 24.25 13.61 9.53
N LEU A 105 23.13 12.89 9.50
CA LEU A 105 21.82 13.40 9.92
C LEU A 105 21.82 13.78 11.40
N GLY A 106 22.40 12.93 12.26
CA GLY A 106 22.53 13.22 13.69
C GLY A 106 23.37 14.46 13.95
N MET A 107 24.50 14.60 13.25
CA MET A 107 25.37 15.78 13.36
C MET A 107 24.66 17.05 12.91
N LEU A 108 23.92 17.00 11.79
CA LEU A 108 23.13 18.12 11.30
C LEU A 108 22.09 18.58 12.34
N LEU A 109 21.35 17.65 12.93
CA LEU A 109 20.34 17.95 13.95
C LEU A 109 20.94 18.59 15.21
N VAL A 110 22.12 18.12 15.65
CA VAL A 110 22.83 18.71 16.79
C VAL A 110 23.30 20.13 16.47
N ILE A 111 23.88 20.35 15.29
CA ILE A 111 24.31 21.69 14.85
C ILE A 111 23.11 22.65 14.80
N LEU A 112 21.98 22.20 14.23
CA LEU A 112 20.76 23.00 14.15
C LEU A 112 20.17 23.32 15.53
N GLY A 113 20.22 22.35 16.45
CA GLY A 113 19.80 22.53 17.84
C GLY A 113 20.64 23.56 18.59
N ILE A 114 21.97 23.52 18.42
CA ILE A 114 22.89 24.49 19.03
C ILE A 114 22.68 25.89 18.43
N LEU A 115 22.51 25.99 17.11
CA LEU A 115 22.22 27.26 16.45
C LEU A 115 20.90 27.87 16.93
N LYS A 116 19.86 27.06 17.13
CA LYS A 116 18.56 27.53 17.62
C LYS A 116 18.59 27.88 19.10
N ALA A 117 19.39 27.18 19.91
CA ALA A 117 19.60 27.46 21.33
C ALA A 117 20.49 28.69 21.58
N GLY A 118 21.40 29.01 20.65
CA GLY A 118 22.21 30.23 20.69
C GLY A 118 21.53 31.48 20.12
N TRP A 119 20.33 31.33 19.54
CA TRP A 119 19.51 32.42 18.98
C TRP A 119 18.30 32.78 19.87
N LEU A 120 18.11 32.08 21.00
CA LEU A 120 17.04 32.26 21.97
C LEU A 120 17.62 32.81 23.28
#